data_AF-A0A644ZIR9-F1
#
_entry.id   AF-A0A644ZIR9-F1
#
_cell.length_a   1.000
_cell.length_b   1.000
_cell.length_c   1.000
_cell.angle_alpha   90.00
_cell.angle_beta   90.00
_cell.angle_gamma   90.00
#
_symmetry.space_group_name_H-M   'P 1'
#
loop_
_entity.id
_entity.type
_entity.pdbx_description
1 polymer ?
#
loop_
_entity_poly.entity_id
_entity_poly.type
_entity_poly.pdbx_seq_one_letter_code
_entity_poly.pdbx_strand_id
1 'polypeptide(L)'
;MELEDPANPYLYVRYANSANRYKERKIELPAAWVETFNSYVQQYKPTDLVFPWSPRRLEYLLEDLSVEAGLKKHLSFDMCRWTCALNDWKSSMDRDLLRQKLGISKIQWREVSMKLTQLAQSN
;
A
#
# COMPACT_ATOMS: atom_id res chain seq x y z
N MET A 1 3.83 3.94 -13.77
CA MET A 1 4.75 4.06 -12.63
C MET A 1 5.99 4.76 -13.16
N GLU A 2 6.74 5.45 -12.32
CA GLU A 2 8.06 5.95 -12.68
C GLU A 2 9.08 5.11 -11.91
N LEU A 3 9.91 4.37 -12.64
CA LEU A 3 10.87 3.41 -12.09
C LEU A 3 12.28 3.64 -12.63
N GLU A 4 12.44 4.52 -13.63
CA GLU A 4 13.72 4.76 -14.30
C GLU A 4 14.57 5.77 -13.55
N ASP A 5 13.96 6.72 -12.83
CA ASP A 5 14.66 7.58 -11.87
C ASP A 5 14.95 6.78 -10.59
N PRO A 6 16.22 6.36 -10.34
CA PRO A 6 16.56 5.56 -9.17
C PRO A 6 16.49 6.36 -7.87
N ALA A 7 16.55 7.70 -7.95
CA ALA A 7 16.52 8.57 -6.79
C ALA A 7 15.10 8.77 -6.26
N ASN A 8 14.08 8.78 -7.13
CA ASN A 8 12.70 9.08 -6.75
C ASN A 8 11.66 8.20 -7.47
N PRO A 9 11.75 6.86 -7.41
CA PRO A 9 10.75 6.00 -8.05
C PRO A 9 9.39 6.12 -7.34
N TYR A 10 8.30 6.13 -8.10
CA TYR A 10 6.95 6.24 -7.56
C TYR A 10 5.88 5.47 -8.36
N LEU A 11 4.90 4.95 -7.62
CA LEU A 11 3.64 4.46 -8.15
C LEU A 11 2.61 5.60 -8.16
N TYR A 12 2.12 5.96 -9.35
CA TYR A 12 0.99 6.87 -9.47
C TYR A 12 -0.32 6.09 -9.60
N VAL A 13 -1.14 6.14 -8.56
CA VAL A 13 -2.50 5.57 -8.58
C VAL A 13 -3.45 6.58 -9.19
N ARG A 14 -4.02 6.24 -10.35
CA ARG A 14 -4.93 7.09 -11.14
C ARG A 14 -6.27 6.40 -11.38
N TYR A 15 -7.31 7.19 -11.61
CA TYR A 15 -8.65 6.67 -11.89
C TYR A 15 -9.15 7.19 -13.23
N ALA A 16 -9.73 6.31 -14.04
CA ALA A 16 -10.33 6.71 -15.32
C ALA A 16 -11.50 7.70 -15.13
N ASN A 17 -12.30 7.49 -14.07
CA ASN A 17 -13.40 8.38 -13.72
C ASN A 17 -12.88 9.65 -13.04
N SER A 18 -13.14 10.81 -13.64
CA SER A 18 -12.74 12.14 -13.15
C SER A 18 -13.28 12.45 -11.74
N ALA A 19 -14.43 11.89 -11.36
CA ALA A 19 -14.99 12.04 -10.01
C ALA A 19 -14.09 11.44 -8.93
N ASN A 20 -13.21 10.49 -9.27
CA ASN A 20 -12.26 9.89 -8.33
C ASN A 20 -10.88 10.57 -8.31
N ARG A 21 -10.68 11.67 -9.05
CA ARG A 21 -9.38 12.38 -9.11
C ARG A 21 -8.86 12.79 -7.73
N TYR A 22 -9.75 13.10 -6.79
CA TYR A 22 -9.37 13.46 -5.42
C TYR A 22 -8.72 12.32 -4.62
N LYS A 23 -8.80 11.06 -5.10
CA LYS A 23 -8.15 9.87 -4.51
C LYS A 23 -6.83 9.50 -5.20
N GLU A 24 -6.49 10.20 -6.29
CA GLU A 24 -5.23 9.99 -6.98
C GLU A 24 -4.06 10.39 -6.09
N ARG A 25 -2.96 9.64 -6.18
CA ARG A 25 -1.82 9.82 -5.29
C ARG A 25 -0.57 9.20 -5.88
N LYS A 26 0.57 9.80 -5.56
CA LYS A 26 1.89 9.20 -5.77
C LYS A 26 2.31 8.50 -4.49
N ILE A 27 2.83 7.29 -4.62
CA ILE A 27 3.39 6.50 -3.54
C ILE A 27 4.86 6.29 -3.89
N GLU A 28 5.75 6.82 -3.07
CA GLU A 28 7.19 6.57 -3.20
C GLU A 28 7.47 5.07 -3.02
N LEU A 29 8.37 4.55 -3.85
CA LEU A 29 8.72 3.14 -3.87
C LEU A 29 10.14 2.96 -3.34
N PRO A 30 10.38 2.05 -2.39
CA PRO A 30 11.74 1.69 -2.00
C PRO A 30 12.50 1.05 -3.17
N ALA A 31 13.82 1.27 -3.25
CA ALA A 31 14.66 0.66 -4.30
C ALA A 31 14.50 -0.87 -4.38
N ALA A 32 14.49 -1.55 -3.23
CA ALA A 32 14.28 -3.00 -3.15
C ALA A 32 12.92 -3.47 -3.72
N TRP A 33 11.88 -2.62 -3.64
CA TRP A 33 10.61 -2.91 -4.28
C TRP A 33 10.73 -2.85 -5.80
N VAL A 34 11.44 -1.86 -6.34
CA VAL A 34 11.66 -1.70 -7.79
C VAL A 34 12.42 -2.90 -8.35
N GLU A 35 13.46 -3.35 -7.67
CA GLU A 35 14.23 -4.55 -8.04
C GLU A 35 13.34 -5.81 -8.08
N THR A 36 12.52 -6.00 -7.06
CA THR A 36 11.58 -7.13 -6.96
C THR A 36 10.54 -7.07 -8.08
N PHE A 37 10.00 -5.87 -8.35
CA PHE A 37 9.01 -5.66 -9.40
C PHE A 37 9.58 -5.92 -10.80
N ASN A 38 10.82 -5.50 -11.07
CA ASN A 38 11.49 -5.78 -12.34
C ASN A 38 11.67 -7.29 -12.56
N SER A 39 12.06 -8.03 -11.52
CA SER A 39 12.15 -9.50 -11.55
C SER A 39 10.80 -10.14 -11.87
N TYR A 40 9.73 -9.65 -11.23
CA TYR A 40 8.36 -10.07 -11.50
C TYR A 40 7.95 -9.82 -12.96
N VAL A 41 8.24 -8.64 -13.52
CA VAL A 41 7.90 -8.31 -14.92
C VAL A 41 8.66 -9.20 -15.90
N GLN A 42 9.95 -9.47 -15.66
CA GLN A 42 10.74 -10.35 -16.51
C GLN A 42 10.20 -11.79 -16.52
N GLN A 43 9.78 -12.28 -15.35
CA GLN A 43 9.28 -13.64 -15.19
C GLN A 43 7.86 -13.82 -15.76
N TYR A 44 6.94 -12.92 -15.44
CA TYR A 44 5.51 -13.11 -15.72
C TYR A 44 5.01 -12.34 -16.93
N LYS A 45 5.76 -11.33 -17.42
CA LYS A 45 5.44 -10.53 -18.61
C LYS A 45 3.98 -10.05 -18.64
N PRO A 46 3.51 -9.37 -17.58
CA PRO A 46 2.12 -8.91 -17.51
C PRO A 46 1.80 -7.94 -18.66
N THR A 47 0.60 -8.03 -19.22
CA THR A 47 0.13 -7.15 -20.30
C THR A 47 -0.85 -6.10 -19.78
N ASP A 48 -2.11 -6.51 -19.57
CA ASP A 48 -3.22 -5.58 -19.30
C ASP A 48 -3.34 -5.22 -17.81
N LEU A 49 -2.99 -6.17 -16.94
CA LEU A 49 -3.04 -6.03 -15.50
C LEU A 49 -1.66 -6.29 -14.91
N VAL A 50 -1.21 -5.38 -14.06
CA VAL A 50 0.05 -5.54 -13.31
C VAL A 50 0.00 -6.84 -12.49
N PHE A 51 -1.14 -7.14 -11.87
CA PHE A 51 -1.40 -8.39 -11.16
C PHE A 51 -2.68 -9.03 -11.72
N PRO A 52 -2.61 -10.07 -12.57
CA PRO A 52 -3.76 -10.66 -13.24
C PRO A 52 -4.53 -11.65 -12.36
N TRP A 53 -4.64 -11.37 -11.05
CA TRP A 53 -5.32 -12.23 -10.07
C TRP A 53 -6.44 -11.47 -9.36
N SER A 54 -7.48 -12.20 -8.97
CA SER A 54 -8.56 -11.61 -8.20
C SER A 54 -8.07 -11.19 -6.81
N PRO A 55 -8.68 -10.17 -6.18
CA PRO A 55 -8.34 -9.78 -4.81
C PRO A 55 -8.38 -10.96 -3.83
N ARG A 56 -9.39 -11.83 -3.95
CA ARG A 56 -9.52 -13.03 -3.10
C ARG A 56 -8.34 -13.99 -3.25
N ARG A 57 -7.84 -14.19 -4.47
CA ARG A 57 -6.68 -15.06 -4.71
C ARG A 57 -5.41 -14.48 -4.11
N LEU A 58 -5.26 -13.15 -4.17
CA LEU A 58 -4.12 -12.48 -3.54
C LEU A 58 -4.19 -12.60 -2.01
N GLU A 59 -5.38 -12.51 -1.40
CA GLU A 59 -5.55 -12.73 0.05
C GLU A 59 -5.18 -14.17 0.45
N TYR A 60 -5.52 -15.17 -0.36
CA TYR A 60 -5.09 -16.56 -0.11
C TYR A 60 -3.58 -16.73 -0.18
N LEU A 61 -2.92 -16.10 -1.17
CA LEU A 61 -1.46 -16.11 -1.23
C LEU A 61 -0.84 -15.49 0.02
N LEU A 62 -1.44 -14.42 0.55
CA LEU A 62 -0.96 -13.76 1.75
C LEU A 62 -1.20 -14.58 3.03
N GLU A 63 -2.31 -15.32 3.10
CA GLU A 63 -2.56 -16.32 4.15
C GLU A 63 -1.47 -17.40 4.14
N ASP A 64 -1.21 -18.01 2.98
CA ASP A 64 -0.21 -19.08 2.86
C ASP A 64 1.18 -18.57 3.30
N LEU A 65 1.57 -17.36 2.89
CA LEU A 65 2.79 -16.70 3.34
C LEU A 65 2.83 -16.49 4.86
N SER A 66 1.68 -16.19 5.50
CA SER A 66 1.62 -16.01 6.94
C SER A 66 1.88 -17.32 7.70
N VAL A 67 1.38 -18.44 7.16
CA VAL A 67 1.63 -19.79 7.70
C VAL A 67 3.10 -20.17 7.53
N GLU A 68 3.66 -19.98 6.33
CA GLU A 68 5.06 -20.27 6.04
C GLU A 68 6.02 -19.41 6.88
N ALA A 69 5.65 -18.15 7.15
CA ALA A 69 6.41 -17.26 8.02
C ALA A 69 6.21 -17.54 9.52
N GLY A 70 5.38 -18.53 9.89
CA GLY A 70 5.13 -18.90 11.29
C GLY A 70 4.35 -17.85 12.09
N LEU A 71 3.56 -17.01 11.42
CA LEU A 71 2.75 -15.99 12.07
C LEU A 71 1.53 -16.62 12.74
N LYS A 72 1.28 -16.27 14.00
CA LYS A 72 0.11 -16.75 14.75
C LYS A 72 -1.20 -16.15 14.28
N LYS A 73 -1.15 -15.01 13.60
CA LYS A 73 -2.32 -14.30 13.07
C LYS A 73 -2.23 -14.32 11.55
N HIS A 74 -3.37 -14.54 10.91
CA HIS A 74 -3.57 -14.32 9.48
C HIS A 74 -3.09 -12.92 9.07
N LEU A 75 -2.46 -12.82 7.90
CA LEU A 75 -2.15 -11.55 7.24
C LEU A 75 -3.15 -11.27 6.12
N SER A 76 -3.76 -10.08 6.15
CA SER A 76 -4.56 -9.55 5.05
C SER A 76 -3.96 -8.27 4.48
N PHE A 77 -4.37 -7.88 3.26
CA PHE A 77 -3.93 -6.60 2.71
C PHE A 77 -4.40 -5.39 3.53
N ASP A 78 -5.57 -5.49 4.19
CA ASP A 78 -6.02 -4.44 5.10
C ASP A 78 -5.09 -4.33 6.32
N MET A 79 -4.65 -5.46 6.88
CA MET A 79 -3.66 -5.45 7.95
C MET A 79 -2.33 -4.84 7.50
N CYS A 80 -1.80 -5.23 6.32
CA CYS A 80 -0.60 -4.61 5.76
C CYS A 80 -0.75 -3.09 5.62
N ARG A 81 -1.93 -2.64 5.17
CA ARG A 81 -2.24 -1.21 5.02
C ARG A 81 -2.31 -0.49 6.36
N TRP A 82 -2.91 -1.07 7.40
CA TRP A 82 -2.94 -0.51 8.75
C TRP A 82 -1.56 -0.49 9.40
N THR A 83 -0.76 -1.55 9.25
CA THR A 83 0.62 -1.59 9.75
C THR A 83 1.47 -0.50 9.10
N CYS A 84 1.37 -0.34 7.77
CA CYS A 84 2.04 0.75 7.05
C CYS A 84 1.61 2.12 7.61
N ALA A 85 0.30 2.36 7.74
CA ALA A 85 -0.23 3.61 8.25
C ALA A 85 0.22 3.92 9.69
N LEU A 86 0.29 2.90 10.55
CA LEU A 86 0.75 3.03 11.92
C LEU A 86 2.24 3.33 12.00
N ASN A 87 3.06 2.70 11.16
CA ASN A 87 4.50 2.96 11.09
C ASN A 87 4.78 4.39 10.61
N ASP A 88 4.09 4.85 9.56
CA ASP A 88 4.14 6.24 9.10
C ASP A 88 3.67 7.21 10.20
N TRP A 89 2.60 6.83 10.93
CA TRP A 89 2.11 7.65 12.03
C TRP A 89 3.15 7.80 13.15
N LYS A 90 3.78 6.69 13.56
CA LYS A 90 4.80 6.63 14.63
C LYS A 90 6.11 7.30 14.22
N SER A 91 6.46 7.29 12.94
CA SER A 91 7.61 8.03 12.40
C SER A 91 7.35 9.54 12.23
N SER A 92 6.22 10.04 12.75
CA SER A 92 5.85 11.46 12.70
C SER A 92 5.68 12.01 11.29
N MET A 93 5.29 11.16 10.32
CA MET A 93 4.86 11.62 9.00
C MET A 93 3.74 12.65 9.14
N ASP A 94 3.79 13.69 8.30
CA ASP A 94 2.73 14.70 8.23
C ASP A 94 1.36 14.03 8.03
N ARG A 95 0.37 14.54 8.76
CA ARG A 95 -0.94 13.90 8.86
C ARG A 95 -1.73 14.02 7.56
N ASP A 96 -1.57 15.12 6.83
CA ASP A 96 -2.23 15.25 5.53
C ASP A 96 -1.51 14.42 4.47
N LEU A 97 -0.18 14.33 4.49
CA LEU A 97 0.59 13.41 3.63
C LEU A 97 0.19 11.95 3.86
N LEU A 98 0.06 11.50 5.11
CA LEU A 98 -0.40 10.14 5.44
C LEU A 98 -1.84 9.90 4.92
N ARG A 99 -2.75 10.86 5.11
CA ARG A 99 -4.11 10.78 4.55
C ARG A 99 -4.09 10.64 3.03
N GLN A 100 -3.27 11.44 2.35
CA GLN A 100 -3.11 11.41 0.89
C GLN A 100 -2.51 10.08 0.43
N LYS A 101 -1.48 9.56 1.10
CA LYS A 101 -0.86 8.23 0.85
C LYS A 101 -1.90 7.11 0.96
N LEU A 102 -2.77 7.19 1.95
CA LEU A 102 -3.90 6.26 2.09
C LEU A 102 -4.94 6.45 0.97
N GLY A 103 -5.08 7.64 0.39
CA GLY A 103 -6.05 7.89 -0.67
C GLY A 103 -7.49 7.94 -0.15
N ILE A 104 -7.67 8.44 1.07
CA ILE A 104 -8.98 8.57 1.73
C ILE A 104 -9.42 10.02 1.86
N SER A 105 -10.74 10.23 1.91
CA SER A 105 -11.31 11.57 2.03
C SER A 105 -11.04 12.19 3.41
N LYS A 106 -11.19 13.52 3.53
CA LYS A 106 -11.12 14.21 4.83
C LYS A 106 -12.16 13.69 5.83
N ILE A 107 -13.31 13.22 5.37
CA ILE A 107 -14.36 12.65 6.22
C ILE A 107 -13.89 11.31 6.80
N GLN A 108 -13.42 10.40 5.94
CA GLN A 108 -12.86 9.10 6.36
C GLN A 108 -11.64 9.28 7.29
N TRP A 109 -10.83 10.32 7.04
CA TRP A 109 -9.64 10.60 7.84
C TRP A 109 -9.94 10.89 9.30
N ARG A 110 -11.08 11.53 9.61
CA ARG A 110 -11.47 11.80 11.00
C ARG A 110 -11.51 10.52 11.83
N GLU A 111 -12.13 9.47 11.30
CA GLU A 111 -12.21 8.18 11.96
C GLU A 111 -10.86 7.45 11.97
N VAL A 112 -10.17 7.41 10.82
CA VAL A 112 -8.90 6.68 10.68
C VAL A 112 -7.80 7.26 11.58
N SER A 113 -7.70 8.59 11.68
CA SER A 113 -6.71 9.24 12.54
C SER A 113 -6.95 8.99 14.02
N MET A 114 -8.22 8.92 14.46
CA MET A 114 -8.56 8.53 15.83
C MET A 114 -8.11 7.09 16.13
N LYS A 115 -8.38 6.16 15.22
CA LYS A 115 -7.93 4.76 15.34
C LYS A 115 -6.41 4.66 15.37
N LEU A 116 -5.69 5.36 14.49
CA LEU A 116 -4.23 5.40 14.48
C LEU A 116 -3.66 5.98 15.78
N THR A 117 -4.28 7.02 16.33
CA THR A 117 -3.88 7.61 17.62
C THR A 117 -3.99 6.58 18.74
N GLN A 118 -5.12 5.86 18.83
CA GLN A 118 -5.31 4.81 19.82
C GLN A 118 -4.30 3.67 19.64
N LEU A 119 -4.14 3.18 18.42
CA LEU A 119 -3.18 2.10 18.11
C LEU A 119 -1.72 2.49 18.40
N ALA A 120 -1.37 3.76 18.24
CA ALA A 120 -0.03 4.24 18.53
C ALA A 120 0.26 4.34 20.05
N GLN A 121 -0.79 4.46 20.88
CA GLN A 121 -0.67 4.48 22.34
C GLN A 121 -0.69 3.07 22.94
N SER A 122 -1.37 2.12 22.29
CA SER A 122 -1.53 0.75 22.77
C SER A 122 -0.37 -0.21 22.43
N ASN A 123 0.65 0.26 21.70
CA ASN A 123 1.81 -0.52 21.24
C ASN A 123 3.13 0.15 21.59
#